data_AF-A0A9N8HRZ6-F1
#
_entry.id   AF-A0A9N8HRZ6-F1
#
_cell.length_a   1.000
_cell.length_b   1.000
_cell.length_c   1.000
_cell.angle_alpha   90.00
_cell.angle_beta   90.00
_cell.angle_gamma   90.00
#
_symmetry.space_group_name_H-M   'P 1'
#
loop_
_entity.id
_entity.type
_entity.pdbx_description
1 polymer ?
#
loop_
_entity_poly.entity_id
_entity_poly.type
_entity_poly.pdbx_seq_one_letter_code
_entity_poly.pdbx_strand_id
1 'polypeptide(L)'
;MVAEVNRHCVISGKKEQPNNWNVSRLKKWLTDNPIVKEEDVKFLQSEENAIHAAARSMVQQQGSGTGDGEKKSKQQPFEHRDFLRMFAAACTDKVKKALKLAGTVMDRQRLDVRNRHDAPDNFYEELHSVYHDDVFAAEIPSMPDLHEDFLVEDLILASEVTPCSVEYIKSKWTFRKSKLSSLVARYEKSGAGEGQIHHDVEELLQDEEDESSSHDDEGEASGKEPEKMPSKKLVVATY
;
A
#
# COMPACT_ATOMS: atom_id res chain seq x y z
N MET A 1 -19.71 -13.01 -4.95
CA MET A 1 -21.03 -13.00 -4.25
C MET A 1 -22.20 -12.91 -5.22
N VAL A 2 -22.30 -11.92 -6.12
CA VAL A 2 -23.38 -11.85 -7.13
C VAL A 2 -23.43 -13.10 -8.02
N ALA A 3 -22.27 -13.56 -8.51
CA ALA A 3 -22.16 -14.80 -9.29
C ALA A 3 -22.62 -16.04 -8.52
N GLU A 4 -22.38 -16.09 -7.21
CA GLU A 4 -22.77 -17.22 -6.36
C GLU A 4 -24.28 -17.25 -6.11
N VAL A 5 -24.91 -16.09 -5.88
CA VAL A 5 -26.37 -15.98 -5.79
C VAL A 5 -27.02 -16.40 -7.11
N ASN A 6 -26.46 -15.98 -8.26
CA ASN A 6 -26.95 -16.41 -9.58
C ASN A 6 -26.85 -17.93 -9.76
N ARG A 7 -25.71 -18.54 -9.39
CA ARG A 7 -25.49 -19.98 -9.46
C ARG A 7 -26.48 -20.74 -8.58
N HIS A 8 -26.63 -20.32 -7.32
CA HIS A 8 -27.56 -20.92 -6.37
C HIS A 8 -29.01 -20.76 -6.84
N CYS A 9 -29.38 -19.63 -7.45
CA CYS A 9 -30.68 -19.41 -8.07
C CYS A 9 -30.96 -20.38 -9.24
N VAL A 10 -29.99 -20.60 -10.12
CA VAL A 10 -30.10 -21.57 -11.23
C VAL A 10 -30.30 -22.99 -10.68
N ILE A 11 -29.49 -23.38 -9.70
CA ILE A 11 -29.53 -24.73 -9.11
C ILE A 11 -30.81 -24.94 -8.30
N SER A 12 -31.25 -23.95 -7.52
CA SER A 12 -32.48 -24.03 -6.69
C SER A 12 -33.78 -23.78 -7.47
N GLY A 13 -33.70 -23.27 -8.70
CA GLY A 13 -34.86 -22.90 -9.52
C GLY A 13 -35.52 -21.58 -9.12
N LYS A 14 -34.89 -20.79 -8.24
CA LYS A 14 -35.36 -19.46 -7.82
C LYS A 14 -34.89 -18.42 -8.83
N LYS A 15 -35.77 -17.53 -9.28
CA LYS A 15 -35.41 -16.44 -10.21
C LYS A 15 -35.24 -15.13 -9.45
N GLU A 16 -34.05 -14.91 -8.89
CA GLU A 16 -33.64 -13.62 -8.35
C GLU A 16 -32.60 -12.97 -9.28
N GLN A 17 -32.62 -11.64 -9.39
CA GLN A 17 -31.67 -10.87 -10.19
C GLN A 17 -30.81 -9.96 -9.27
N PRO A 18 -29.64 -10.45 -8.83
CA PRO A 18 -28.78 -9.76 -7.86
C PRO A 18 -27.90 -8.64 -8.44
N ASN A 19 -28.07 -8.24 -9.71
CA ASN A 19 -27.16 -7.32 -10.41
C ASN A 19 -26.92 -5.98 -9.69
N ASN A 20 -27.88 -5.52 -8.86
CA ASN A 20 -27.79 -4.27 -8.11
C ASN A 20 -27.91 -4.46 -6.58
N TRP A 21 -27.62 -5.66 -6.06
CA TRP A 21 -27.71 -5.89 -4.62
C TRP A 21 -26.44 -5.44 -3.90
N ASN A 22 -26.61 -4.69 -2.80
CA ASN A 22 -25.49 -4.39 -1.92
C ASN A 22 -24.99 -5.65 -1.19
N VAL A 23 -23.75 -5.61 -0.71
CA VAL A 23 -23.08 -6.76 -0.07
C VAL A 23 -23.86 -7.29 1.14
N SER A 24 -24.45 -6.40 1.94
CA SER A 24 -25.25 -6.78 3.12
C SER A 24 -26.49 -7.58 2.74
N ARG A 25 -27.18 -7.20 1.67
CA ARG A 25 -28.34 -7.91 1.13
C ARG A 25 -27.95 -9.26 0.54
N LEU A 26 -26.84 -9.34 -0.19
CA LEU A 26 -26.32 -10.60 -0.72
C LEU A 26 -26.01 -11.60 0.40
N LYS A 27 -25.33 -11.15 1.46
CA LYS A 27 -25.03 -11.98 2.63
C LYS A 27 -26.30 -12.47 3.32
N LYS A 28 -27.25 -11.57 3.58
CA LYS A 28 -28.52 -11.93 4.20
C LYS A 28 -29.27 -12.99 3.39
N TRP A 29 -29.34 -12.82 2.07
CA TRP A 29 -30.02 -13.78 1.20
C TRP A 29 -29.33 -15.15 1.19
N LEU A 30 -27.99 -15.20 1.17
CA LEU A 30 -27.24 -16.46 1.24
C LEU A 30 -27.45 -17.17 2.58
N THR A 31 -27.56 -16.43 3.68
CA THR A 31 -27.88 -16.99 4.99
C THR A 31 -29.32 -17.54 5.05
N ASP A 32 -30.27 -16.81 4.47
CA ASP A 32 -31.69 -17.18 4.45
C ASP A 32 -32.00 -18.33 3.47
N ASN A 33 -31.08 -18.63 2.54
CA ASN A 33 -31.21 -19.71 1.54
C ASN A 33 -30.04 -20.69 1.66
N PRO A 34 -30.09 -21.60 2.66
CA PRO A 34 -28.99 -22.53 2.88
C PRO A 34 -28.82 -23.50 1.71
N ILE A 35 -27.59 -23.92 1.50
CA ILE A 35 -27.21 -24.85 0.45
C ILE A 35 -27.62 -26.26 0.85
N VAL A 36 -28.69 -26.76 0.24
CA VAL A 36 -29.25 -28.09 0.55
C VAL A 36 -28.94 -29.13 -0.54
N LYS A 37 -28.69 -28.69 -1.78
CA LYS A 37 -28.52 -29.59 -2.94
C LYS A 37 -27.10 -30.15 -3.01
N GLU A 38 -26.97 -31.47 -3.20
CA GLU A 38 -25.67 -32.16 -3.24
C GLU A 38 -24.74 -31.68 -4.35
N GLU A 39 -25.29 -31.30 -5.51
CA GLU A 39 -24.52 -30.75 -6.63
C GLU A 39 -23.80 -29.46 -6.26
N ASP A 40 -24.47 -28.66 -5.43
CA ASP A 40 -23.98 -27.36 -4.98
C ASP A 40 -22.86 -27.52 -3.95
N VAL A 41 -23.01 -28.49 -3.05
CA VAL A 41 -21.98 -28.88 -2.08
C VAL A 41 -20.73 -29.44 -2.78
N LYS A 42 -20.89 -30.29 -3.80
CA LYS A 42 -19.76 -30.84 -4.57
C LYS A 42 -18.97 -29.75 -5.30
N PHE A 43 -19.65 -28.76 -5.85
CA PHE A 43 -19.00 -27.61 -6.47
C PHE A 43 -18.14 -26.85 -5.46
N LEU A 44 -18.71 -26.48 -4.31
CA LEU A 44 -17.98 -25.74 -3.29
C LEU A 44 -16.79 -26.52 -2.73
N GLN A 45 -16.94 -27.82 -2.52
CA GLN A 45 -15.83 -28.70 -2.14
C GLN A 45 -14.72 -28.72 -3.20
N SER A 46 -15.07 -28.66 -4.49
CA SER A 46 -14.07 -28.62 -5.56
C SER A 46 -13.32 -27.30 -5.62
N GLU A 47 -14.00 -26.17 -5.42
CA GLU A 47 -13.36 -24.84 -5.32
C GLU A 47 -12.48 -24.72 -4.08
N GLU A 48 -12.98 -25.18 -2.93
CA GLU A 48 -12.23 -25.21 -1.68
C GLU A 48 -10.94 -26.03 -1.85
N ASN A 49 -11.03 -27.20 -2.47
CA ASN A 49 -9.85 -28.03 -2.77
C ASN A 49 -8.87 -27.34 -3.73
N ALA A 50 -9.36 -26.60 -4.73
CA ALA A 50 -8.52 -25.83 -5.64
C ALA A 50 -7.79 -24.69 -4.92
N ILE A 51 -8.48 -23.97 -4.03
CA ILE A 51 -7.90 -22.90 -3.21
C ILE A 51 -6.85 -23.48 -2.26
N HIS A 52 -7.15 -24.59 -1.57
CA HIS A 52 -6.19 -25.25 -0.71
C HIS A 52 -4.98 -25.80 -1.48
N ALA A 53 -5.17 -26.31 -2.70
CA ALA A 53 -4.07 -26.74 -3.55
C ALA A 53 -3.18 -25.55 -3.97
N ALA A 54 -3.77 -24.41 -4.33
CA ALA A 54 -3.04 -23.18 -4.65
C ALA A 54 -2.29 -22.60 -3.43
N ALA A 55 -2.93 -22.60 -2.25
CA ALA A 55 -2.28 -22.15 -1.02
C ALA A 55 -1.09 -23.06 -0.64
N ARG A 56 -1.25 -24.39 -0.76
CA ARG A 56 -0.17 -25.34 -0.50
C ARG A 56 0.98 -25.21 -1.50
N SER A 57 0.70 -24.98 -2.78
CA SER A 57 1.76 -24.76 -3.78
C SER A 57 2.50 -23.46 -3.56
N MET A 58 1.83 -22.39 -3.11
CA MET A 58 2.50 -21.14 -2.70
C MET A 58 3.44 -21.33 -1.51
N VAL A 59 3.02 -22.09 -0.49
CA VAL A 59 3.86 -22.41 0.69
C VAL A 59 5.05 -23.28 0.29
N GLN A 60 4.87 -24.27 -0.59
CA GLN A 60 5.97 -25.10 -1.09
C GLN A 60 6.97 -24.34 -1.97
N GLN A 61 6.49 -23.36 -2.76
CA GLN A 61 7.35 -22.48 -3.55
C GLN A 61 8.13 -21.47 -2.69
N GLN A 62 7.64 -21.11 -1.50
CA GLN A 62 8.40 -20.29 -0.55
C GLN A 62 9.51 -21.05 0.17
N GLY A 63 9.38 -22.38 0.34
CA GLY A 63 10.40 -23.24 0.95
C GLY A 63 11.50 -23.73 0.01
N SER A 64 11.37 -23.51 -1.31
CA SER A 64 12.35 -23.93 -2.31
C SER A 64 12.87 -22.70 -3.08
N GLY A 65 13.98 -22.14 -2.59
CA GLY A 65 14.59 -20.94 -3.17
C GLY A 65 15.12 -21.13 -4.60
N THR A 66 15.41 -19.98 -5.21
CA THR A 66 16.10 -19.73 -6.49
C THR A 66 15.30 -20.00 -7.76
N GLY A 67 14.71 -18.93 -8.31
CA GLY A 67 14.14 -18.92 -9.65
C GLY A 67 13.87 -17.50 -10.08
N ASP A 68 14.74 -16.99 -10.95
CA ASP A 68 14.57 -15.74 -11.70
C ASP A 68 13.16 -15.64 -12.27
N GLY A 69 12.48 -14.57 -11.87
CA GLY A 69 11.14 -14.26 -12.29
C GLY A 69 10.66 -13.05 -11.52
N GLU A 70 10.70 -11.91 -12.17
CA GLU A 70 10.07 -10.63 -11.81
C GLU A 70 8.56 -10.82 -11.55
N LYS A 71 8.21 -11.54 -10.50
CA LYS A 71 6.93 -11.37 -9.83
C LYS A 71 7.16 -10.16 -8.95
N LYS A 72 6.52 -9.03 -9.29
CA LYS A 72 6.36 -7.88 -8.39
C LYS A 72 6.02 -8.45 -7.02
N SER A 73 7.04 -8.56 -6.15
CA SER A 73 6.84 -9.04 -4.81
C SER A 73 5.84 -8.05 -4.23
N LYS A 74 4.72 -8.55 -3.69
CA LYS A 74 3.85 -7.71 -2.90
C LYS A 74 4.75 -7.19 -1.78
N GLN A 75 5.21 -5.95 -1.93
CA GLN A 75 6.09 -5.32 -0.95
C GLN A 75 5.37 -5.46 0.38
N GLN A 76 6.05 -6.03 1.37
CA GLN A 76 5.43 -6.19 2.68
C GLN A 76 4.96 -4.82 3.18
N PRO A 77 3.78 -4.75 3.82
CA PRO A 77 3.30 -3.51 4.38
C PRO A 77 4.32 -2.95 5.36
N PHE A 78 4.70 -1.68 5.18
CA PHE A 78 5.62 -1.01 6.10
C PHE A 78 4.92 -0.84 7.46
N GLU A 79 5.38 -1.55 8.47
CA GLU A 79 4.74 -1.62 9.77
C GLU A 79 5.08 -0.42 10.66
N HIS A 80 4.38 -0.28 11.79
CA HIS A 80 4.67 0.79 12.75
C HIS A 80 6.10 0.71 13.29
N ARG A 81 6.63 -0.51 13.50
CA ARG A 81 8.01 -0.72 13.95
C ARG A 81 9.03 -0.26 12.91
N ASP A 82 8.76 -0.48 11.62
CA ASP A 82 9.61 0.01 10.53
C ASP A 82 9.67 1.55 10.52
N PHE A 83 8.55 2.22 10.74
CA PHE A 83 8.53 3.68 10.87
C PHE A 83 9.35 4.17 12.08
N LEU A 84 9.20 3.52 13.22
CA LEU A 84 9.95 3.87 14.43
C LEU A 84 11.46 3.69 14.21
N ARG A 85 11.87 2.59 13.58
CA ARG A 85 13.27 2.34 13.24
C ARG A 85 13.80 3.36 12.23
N MET A 86 13.01 3.69 11.21
CA MET A 86 13.35 4.74 10.24
C MET A 86 13.56 6.10 10.91
N PHE A 87 12.74 6.46 11.90
CA PHE A 87 12.92 7.70 12.66
C PHE A 87 14.16 7.64 13.55
N ALA A 88 14.41 6.53 14.24
CA ALA A 88 15.63 6.33 15.01
C ALA A 88 16.88 6.43 14.13
N ALA A 89 16.87 5.80 12.94
CA ALA A 89 17.93 5.88 11.95
C ALA A 89 18.16 7.33 11.47
N ALA A 90 17.10 8.08 11.22
CA ALA A 90 17.18 9.50 10.84
C ALA A 90 17.78 10.38 11.94
N CYS A 91 17.70 9.95 13.20
CA CYS A 91 18.29 10.63 14.35
C CYS A 91 19.79 10.33 14.53
N THR A 92 20.40 9.45 13.74
CA THR A 92 21.84 9.20 13.83
C THR A 92 22.66 10.38 13.29
N ASP A 93 23.86 10.57 13.84
CA ASP A 93 24.72 11.69 13.47
C ASP A 93 25.12 11.69 12.00
N LYS A 94 25.28 10.51 11.39
CA LYS A 94 25.59 10.37 9.96
C LYS A 94 24.47 10.96 9.10
N VAL A 95 23.24 10.50 9.34
CA VAL A 95 22.06 10.94 8.59
C VAL A 95 21.75 12.42 8.84
N LYS A 96 21.91 12.90 10.09
CA LYS A 96 21.79 14.32 10.43
C LYS A 96 22.80 15.19 9.69
N LYS A 97 24.06 14.74 9.54
CA LYS A 97 25.09 15.46 8.77
C LYS A 97 24.70 15.53 7.30
N ALA A 98 24.27 14.42 6.70
CA ALA A 98 23.80 14.38 5.31
C ALA A 98 22.60 15.32 5.10
N LEU A 99 21.64 15.35 6.03
CA LEU A 99 20.50 16.26 5.97
C LEU A 99 20.92 17.75 5.99
N LYS A 100 21.89 18.11 6.84
CA LYS A 100 22.43 19.47 6.89
C LYS A 100 23.16 19.85 5.60
N LEU A 101 23.89 18.90 5.02
CA LEU A 101 24.60 19.08 3.76
C LEU A 101 23.66 19.22 2.56
N ALA A 102 22.49 18.56 2.59
CA ALA A 102 21.51 18.61 1.50
C ALA A 102 21.00 20.03 1.18
N GLY A 103 21.05 20.95 2.15
CA GLY A 103 20.68 22.36 1.96
C GLY A 103 21.84 23.29 1.59
N THR A 104 23.07 22.79 1.47
CA THR A 104 24.22 23.62 1.11
C THR A 104 24.19 23.98 -0.37
N VAL A 105 24.22 25.28 -0.67
CA VAL A 105 24.26 25.77 -2.06
C VAL A 105 25.56 25.28 -2.69
N MET A 106 25.44 24.37 -3.65
CA MET A 106 26.57 23.84 -4.39
C MET A 106 27.00 24.83 -5.47
N ASP A 107 28.30 25.05 -5.62
CA ASP A 107 28.85 25.78 -6.76
C ASP A 107 28.47 25.09 -8.09
N ARG A 108 28.37 25.87 -9.17
CA ARG A 108 27.95 25.38 -10.50
C ARG A 108 28.73 24.14 -10.98
N GLN A 109 30.02 24.06 -10.67
CA GLN A 109 30.86 22.90 -10.99
C GLN A 109 30.44 21.63 -10.24
N ARG A 110 29.93 21.74 -9.01
CA ARG A 110 29.44 20.61 -8.21
C ARG A 110 28.04 20.17 -8.68
N LEU A 111 27.22 21.10 -9.17
CA LEU A 111 25.94 20.77 -9.82
C LEU A 111 26.14 19.96 -11.12
N ASP A 112 27.18 20.28 -11.91
CA ASP A 112 27.53 19.51 -13.11
C ASP A 112 28.07 18.09 -12.80
N VAL A 113 28.48 17.83 -11.55
CA VAL A 113 28.97 16.52 -11.08
C VAL A 113 27.83 15.63 -10.53
N ARG A 114 26.58 16.11 -10.51
CA ARG A 114 25.42 15.44 -9.88
C ARG A 114 25.08 14.05 -10.46
N ASN A 115 25.59 13.69 -11.63
CA ASN A 115 25.41 12.36 -12.25
C ASN A 115 26.68 11.48 -12.22
N ARG A 116 27.68 11.80 -11.41
CA ARG A 116 28.87 10.94 -11.24
C ARG A 116 28.69 9.98 -10.06
N HIS A 117 29.22 8.78 -10.21
CA HIS A 117 29.24 7.75 -9.15
C HIS A 117 29.97 8.20 -7.87
N ASP A 118 30.82 9.24 -7.93
CA ASP A 118 31.57 9.78 -6.78
C ASP A 118 30.84 10.91 -6.03
N ALA A 119 29.56 11.16 -6.33
CA ALA A 119 28.77 12.13 -5.58
C ALA A 119 28.60 11.65 -4.13
N PRO A 120 28.71 12.53 -3.12
CA PRO A 120 28.45 12.14 -1.74
C PRO A 120 26.99 11.71 -1.56
N ASP A 121 26.79 10.66 -0.77
CA ASP A 121 25.48 10.06 -0.53
C ASP A 121 24.47 11.11 -0.06
N ASN A 122 23.29 11.08 -0.66
CA ASN A 122 22.19 11.94 -0.30
C ASN A 122 21.59 11.49 1.05
N PHE A 123 20.86 12.39 1.74
CA PHE A 123 20.15 12.11 2.99
C PHE A 123 19.37 10.77 2.96
N TYR A 124 18.68 10.49 1.84
CA TYR A 124 17.89 9.26 1.72
C TYR A 124 18.73 8.00 1.55
N GLU A 125 19.91 8.10 0.96
CA GLU A 125 20.85 6.98 0.77
C GLU A 125 21.51 6.63 2.11
N GLU A 126 21.95 7.65 2.86
CA GLU A 126 22.46 7.47 4.22
C GLU A 126 21.39 6.93 5.18
N LEU A 127 20.15 7.45 5.08
CA LEU A 127 19.03 6.93 5.86
C LEU A 127 18.73 5.47 5.52
N HIS A 128 18.74 5.12 4.24
CA HIS A 128 18.53 3.75 3.77
C HIS A 128 19.61 2.79 4.27
N SER A 129 20.87 3.23 4.21
CA SER A 129 22.04 2.48 4.70
C SER A 129 21.92 2.18 6.20
N VAL A 130 21.64 3.20 7.03
CA VAL A 130 21.51 3.01 8.49
C VAL A 130 20.27 2.20 8.85
N TYR A 131 19.16 2.36 8.12
CA TYR A 131 17.93 1.60 8.38
C TYR A 131 18.14 0.09 8.21
N HIS A 132 18.86 -0.31 7.17
CA HIS A 132 19.19 -1.71 6.86
C HIS A 132 20.47 -2.22 7.55
N ASP A 133 21.09 -1.42 8.42
CA ASP A 133 22.27 -1.86 9.17
C ASP A 133 21.86 -2.84 10.28
N ASP A 134 22.28 -4.10 10.16
CA ASP A 134 22.00 -5.16 11.13
C ASP A 134 22.64 -4.86 12.51
N VAL A 135 23.70 -4.06 12.54
CA VAL A 135 24.41 -3.66 13.77
C VAL A 135 23.75 -2.45 14.42
N PHE A 136 22.91 -1.71 13.68
CA PHE A 136 22.21 -0.56 14.23
C PHE A 136 21.10 -1.01 15.20
N ALA A 137 21.35 -0.77 16.49
CA ALA A 137 20.38 -0.90 17.56
C ALA A 137 19.50 0.36 17.59
N ALA A 138 18.29 0.25 17.04
CA ALA A 138 17.31 1.32 17.09
C ALA A 138 16.63 1.32 18.47
N GLU A 139 17.12 2.18 19.34
CA GLU A 139 16.60 2.41 20.69
C GLU A 139 15.77 3.68 20.73
N ILE A 140 14.58 3.59 21.31
CA ILE A 140 13.73 4.74 21.61
C ILE A 140 13.75 4.93 23.12
N PRO A 141 14.38 5.99 23.65
CA PRO A 141 14.46 6.21 25.08
C PRO A 141 13.08 6.52 25.64
N SER A 142 12.84 6.08 26.86
CA SER A 142 11.70 6.47 27.66
C SER A 142 11.69 7.99 27.87
N MET A 143 10.50 8.56 27.98
CA MET A 143 10.32 9.97 28.32
C MET A 143 9.99 10.08 29.80
N PRO A 144 10.98 10.29 30.69
CA PRO A 144 10.79 10.22 32.14
C PRO A 144 9.95 11.39 32.68
N ASP A 145 9.88 12.50 31.94
CA ASP A 145 9.10 13.68 32.31
C ASP A 145 7.62 13.58 31.88
N LEU A 146 7.21 12.44 31.31
CA LEU A 146 5.84 12.21 30.89
C LEU A 146 4.99 11.74 32.09
N HIS A 147 3.70 12.05 32.06
CA HIS A 147 2.76 11.64 33.10
C HIS A 147 2.79 10.12 33.31
N GLU A 148 2.59 9.65 34.55
CA GLU A 148 2.76 8.25 34.96
C GLU A 148 1.99 7.26 34.07
N ASP A 149 0.79 7.64 33.62
CA ASP A 149 -0.04 6.86 32.70
C ASP A 149 0.60 6.58 31.32
N PHE A 150 1.63 7.33 30.96
CA PHE A 150 2.36 7.22 29.69
C PHE A 150 3.85 6.91 29.89
N LEU A 151 4.27 6.56 31.11
CA LEU A 151 5.62 6.04 31.32
C LEU A 151 5.73 4.69 30.62
N VAL A 152 6.59 4.64 29.62
CA VAL A 152 6.91 3.42 28.87
C VAL A 152 8.40 3.17 29.02
N GLU A 153 8.79 1.91 29.26
CA GLU A 153 10.19 1.49 29.26
C GLU A 153 10.86 1.75 27.90
N ASP A 154 12.19 1.82 27.89
CA ASP A 154 12.96 2.00 26.66
C ASP A 154 12.59 0.90 25.65
N LEU A 155 12.20 1.32 24.43
CA LEU A 155 11.78 0.39 23.39
C LEU A 155 12.96 0.06 22.48
N ILE A 156 13.38 -1.21 22.51
CA ILE A 156 14.37 -1.76 21.58
C ILE A 156 13.63 -2.36 20.38
N LEU A 157 13.91 -1.85 19.19
CA LEU A 157 13.33 -2.36 17.95
C LEU A 157 14.16 -3.52 17.41
N ALA A 158 13.49 -4.55 16.90
CA ALA A 158 14.14 -5.73 16.33
C ALA A 158 14.99 -5.34 15.10
N SER A 159 16.04 -6.14 14.84
CA SER A 159 16.90 -6.03 13.66
C SER A 159 16.20 -6.43 12.36
N GLU A 160 15.16 -7.25 12.46
CA GLU A 160 14.35 -7.64 11.30
C GLU A 160 13.63 -6.42 10.72
N VAL A 161 14.05 -6.02 9.52
CA VAL A 161 13.50 -4.88 8.78
C VAL A 161 12.85 -5.33 7.49
N THR A 162 11.79 -4.63 7.11
CA THR A 162 11.20 -4.78 5.78
C THR A 162 12.22 -4.36 4.70
N PRO A 163 12.67 -5.28 3.82
CA PRO A 163 13.59 -4.95 2.74
C PRO A 163 12.95 -3.95 1.78
N CYS A 164 13.60 -2.82 1.54
CA CYS A 164 13.04 -1.78 0.68
C CYS A 164 14.11 -1.01 -0.10
N SER A 165 13.69 -0.33 -1.17
CA SER A 165 14.56 0.55 -1.96
C SER A 165 14.64 1.96 -1.37
N VAL A 166 15.65 2.73 -1.77
CA VAL A 166 15.82 4.14 -1.37
C VAL A 166 14.60 4.98 -1.73
N GLU A 167 14.05 4.82 -2.94
CA GLU A 167 12.84 5.54 -3.37
C GLU A 167 11.60 5.16 -2.54
N TYR A 168 11.53 3.91 -2.07
CA TYR A 168 10.45 3.49 -1.18
C TYR A 168 10.56 4.17 0.19
N ILE A 169 11.77 4.22 0.79
CA ILE A 169 12.01 4.95 2.04
C ILE A 169 11.65 6.43 1.89
N LYS A 170 12.08 7.05 0.79
CA LYS A 170 11.75 8.45 0.49
C LYS A 170 10.24 8.69 0.37
N SER A 171 9.50 7.78 -0.28
CA SER A 171 8.04 7.83 -0.34
C SER A 171 7.42 7.74 1.07
N LYS A 172 7.85 6.78 1.90
CA LYS A 172 7.36 6.61 3.28
C LYS A 172 7.71 7.78 4.18
N TRP A 173 8.92 8.32 4.07
CA TRP A 173 9.36 9.52 4.76
C TRP A 173 8.47 10.72 4.42
N THR A 174 8.26 10.97 3.13
CA THR A 174 7.43 12.08 2.65
C THR A 174 5.99 11.97 3.13
N PHE A 175 5.41 10.77 3.07
CA PHE A 175 4.06 10.48 3.58
C PHE A 175 3.94 10.74 5.09
N ARG A 176 4.93 10.34 5.89
CA ARG A 176 4.91 10.61 7.34
C ARG A 176 5.16 12.08 7.65
N LYS A 177 6.04 12.74 6.89
CA LYS A 177 6.30 14.17 7.03
C LYS A 177 5.04 15.00 6.78
N SER A 178 4.27 14.70 5.72
CA SER A 178 3.01 15.42 5.46
C SER A 178 1.98 15.23 6.58
N LYS A 179 1.84 14.01 7.10
CA LYS A 179 0.99 13.73 8.28
C LYS A 179 1.44 14.46 9.53
N LEU A 180 2.75 14.56 9.76
CA LEU A 180 3.29 15.30 10.89
C LEU A 180 3.00 16.80 10.74
N SER A 181 3.21 17.36 9.55
CA SER A 181 2.88 18.76 9.27
C SER A 181 1.40 19.08 9.52
N SER A 182 0.48 18.18 9.15
CA SER A 182 -0.95 18.39 9.44
C SER A 182 -1.30 18.24 10.92
N LEU A 183 -0.62 17.36 11.66
CA LEU A 183 -0.75 17.27 13.11
C LEU A 183 -0.24 18.53 13.81
N VAL A 184 0.93 19.03 13.41
CA VAL A 184 1.51 20.27 13.94
C VAL A 184 0.56 21.45 13.67
N ALA A 185 0.05 21.59 12.45
CA ALA A 185 -0.90 22.66 12.13
C ALA A 185 -2.19 22.60 12.97
N ARG A 186 -2.70 21.39 13.26
CA ARG A 186 -3.85 21.22 14.17
C ARG A 186 -3.51 21.56 15.62
N TYR A 187 -2.32 21.17 16.07
CA TYR A 187 -1.83 21.49 17.40
C TYR A 187 -1.64 23.00 17.59
N GLU A 188 -1.07 23.70 16.60
CA GLU A 188 -0.97 25.16 16.60
C GLU A 188 -2.35 25.82 16.65
N LYS A 189 -3.30 25.37 15.81
CA LYS A 189 -4.69 25.87 15.82
C LYS A 189 -5.44 25.64 17.13
N SER A 190 -5.04 24.63 17.91
CA SER A 190 -5.68 24.35 19.21
C SER A 190 -5.37 25.39 20.30
N GLY A 191 -4.44 26.32 20.04
CA GLY A 191 -3.98 27.31 21.01
C GLY A 191 -3.01 26.77 22.06
N ALA A 192 -2.75 25.46 22.06
CA ALA A 192 -1.71 24.83 22.87
C ALA A 192 -0.32 24.85 22.21
N GLY A 193 -0.22 25.22 20.94
CA GLY A 193 1.05 25.36 20.22
C GLY A 193 1.80 26.65 20.56
N GLU A 194 3.09 26.66 20.27
CA GLU A 194 4.02 27.75 20.62
C GLU A 194 3.88 29.00 19.73
N GLY A 195 3.21 28.87 18.58
CA GLY A 195 2.87 29.96 17.66
C GLY A 195 1.40 30.36 17.75
N GLN A 196 1.06 31.26 18.65
CA GLN A 196 -0.28 31.85 18.72
C GLN A 196 -0.55 32.75 17.51
N ILE A 197 -1.03 32.17 16.41
CA ILE A 197 -1.57 32.90 15.26
C ILE A 197 -3.10 32.92 15.39
N HIS A 198 -3.63 33.97 16.02
CA HIS A 198 -5.00 34.40 15.75
C HIS A 198 -5.00 35.08 14.38
N HIS A 199 -5.23 34.33 13.30
CA HIS A 199 -5.66 34.93 12.05
C HIS A 199 -6.99 34.33 11.65
N ASP A 200 -7.98 35.22 11.54
CA ASP A 200 -9.35 34.92 11.21
C ASP A 200 -9.47 34.13 9.91
N VAL A 201 -10.11 32.96 10.05
CA VAL A 201 -11.27 32.44 9.30
C VAL A 201 -11.20 32.30 7.75
N GLU A 202 -11.69 31.13 7.30
CA GLU A 202 -12.16 30.80 5.94
C GLU A 202 -11.12 30.64 4.83
N GLU A 203 -10.58 29.42 4.58
CA GLU A 203 -10.47 28.90 3.19
C GLU A 203 -9.96 27.45 2.98
N LEU A 204 -9.94 26.51 3.93
CA LEU A 204 -9.42 25.15 3.63
C LEU A 204 -10.20 24.01 4.29
N LEU A 205 -11.54 24.07 4.24
CA LEU A 205 -12.40 22.95 4.58
C LEU A 205 -13.24 22.55 3.38
N GLN A 206 -12.59 21.93 2.40
CA GLN A 206 -13.18 21.02 1.43
C GLN A 206 -12.02 20.11 1.01
N ASP A 207 -12.13 18.82 1.36
CA ASP A 207 -11.45 17.64 0.79
C ASP A 207 -11.33 16.50 1.84
N GLU A 208 -12.35 16.33 2.69
CA GLU A 208 -12.63 15.01 3.28
C GLU A 208 -13.97 14.51 2.75
N GLU A 209 -13.99 14.07 1.48
CA GLU A 209 -14.96 13.07 1.03
C GLU A 209 -14.21 11.99 0.22
N ASP A 210 -14.22 10.79 0.78
CA ASP A 210 -14.06 9.47 0.16
C ASP A 210 -13.25 9.34 -1.14
N GLU A 211 -12.05 8.73 -1.04
CA GLU A 211 -11.57 7.86 -2.13
C GLU A 211 -11.01 6.54 -1.60
N SER A 212 -11.88 5.52 -1.64
CA SER A 212 -11.47 4.14 -1.82
C SER A 212 -10.71 4.03 -3.16
N SER A 213 -9.42 3.76 -3.11
CA SER A 213 -8.59 3.57 -4.30
C SER A 213 -9.00 2.29 -5.06
N SER A 214 -9.86 2.46 -6.08
CA SER A 214 -9.93 1.58 -7.24
C SER A 214 -8.87 2.05 -8.23
N HIS A 215 -7.83 1.24 -8.42
CA HIS A 215 -6.77 1.48 -9.38
C HIS A 215 -7.20 0.89 -10.72
N ASP A 216 -7.85 1.69 -11.57
CA ASP A 216 -8.13 1.34 -12.96
C ASP A 216 -6.88 1.62 -13.82
N ASP A 217 -6.38 0.53 -14.41
CA ASP A 217 -5.22 0.46 -15.31
C ASP A 217 -5.70 0.72 -16.75
N GLU A 218 -5.49 1.93 -17.27
CA GLU A 218 -5.63 2.19 -18.71
C GLU A 218 -4.35 1.77 -19.43
N GLY A 219 -4.41 0.58 -20.02
CA GLY A 219 -3.41 0.06 -20.93
C GLY A 219 -3.42 0.79 -22.27
N GLU A 220 -2.30 1.47 -22.56
CA GLU A 220 -1.98 2.03 -23.87
C GLU A 220 -1.73 0.88 -24.87
N ALA A 221 -2.71 0.63 -25.74
CA ALA A 221 -2.68 -0.42 -26.74
C ALA A 221 -1.81 -0.04 -27.94
N SER A 222 -0.67 -0.73 -28.04
CA SER A 222 0.16 -0.88 -29.24
C SER A 222 -0.68 -1.25 -30.48
N GLY A 223 -0.53 -0.47 -31.54
CA GLY A 223 -1.18 -0.68 -32.83
C GLY A 223 -0.77 -1.99 -33.51
N LYS A 224 -1.77 -2.79 -33.88
CA LYS A 224 -1.70 -3.76 -34.97
C LYS A 224 -2.92 -3.59 -35.86
N GLU A 225 -2.66 -3.34 -37.14
CA GLU A 225 -3.64 -3.22 -38.22
C GLU A 225 -4.53 -4.47 -38.32
N PRO A 226 -5.84 -4.33 -38.57
CA PRO A 226 -6.69 -5.47 -38.88
C PRO A 226 -6.70 -5.79 -40.39
N GLU A 227 -6.36 -7.05 -40.70
CA GLU A 227 -6.59 -7.68 -42.00
C GLU A 227 -8.08 -7.63 -42.39
N LYS A 228 -8.35 -7.16 -43.61
CA LYS A 228 -9.67 -7.21 -44.27
C LYS A 228 -10.03 -8.67 -44.59
N MET A 229 -11.22 -9.10 -44.18
CA MET A 229 -11.92 -10.23 -44.82
C MET A 229 -13.37 -9.87 -45.22
N PRO A 230 -13.88 -10.49 -46.30
CA PRO A 230 -14.89 -9.88 -47.18
C PRO A 230 -16.35 -10.08 -46.74
N SER A 231 -17.16 -9.10 -47.16
CA SER A 231 -18.60 -8.98 -46.94
C SER A 231 -19.42 -10.12 -47.56
N LYS A 232 -20.27 -10.76 -46.75
CA LYS A 232 -21.35 -11.62 -47.26
C LYS A 232 -22.63 -10.79 -47.38
N LYS A 233 -23.15 -10.72 -48.61
CA LYS A 233 -24.39 -10.04 -48.98
C LYS A 233 -25.60 -10.76 -48.36
N LEU A 234 -26.52 -9.98 -47.77
CA LEU A 234 -27.89 -10.39 -47.48
C LEU A 234 -28.62 -10.68 -48.80
N VAL A 235 -29.23 -11.86 -48.93
CA VAL A 235 -30.28 -12.12 -49.92
C VAL A 235 -31.60 -12.15 -49.15
N VAL A 236 -32.45 -11.18 -49.44
CA VAL A 236 -33.83 -11.10 -48.97
C VAL A 236 -34.67 -12.01 -49.85
N ALA A 237 -35.33 -13.01 -49.25
CA ALA A 237 -36.32 -13.84 -49.92
C ALA A 237 -37.71 -13.23 -49.68
N THR A 238 -38.36 -12.78 -50.75
CA THR A 238 -39.78 -12.48 -50.81
C THR A 238 -40.57 -13.79 -50.93
N TYR A 239 -41.61 -13.95 -50.12
CA TYR A 239 -42.75 -14.84 -50.39
C TYR A 239 -43.91 -14.01 -50.91
#